data_AF-A0A957ESM8-F1
#
_entry.id   AF-A0A957ESM8-F1
#
_cell.length_a   1.000
_cell.length_b   1.000
_cell.length_c   1.000
_cell.angle_alpha   90.00
_cell.angle_beta   90.00
_cell.angle_gamma   90.00
#
_symmetry.space_group_name_H-M   'P 1'
#
loop_
_entity.id
_entity.type
_entity.pdbx_description
1 polymer ?
#
loop_
_entity_poly.entity_id
_entity_poly.type
_entity_poly.pdbx_seq_one_letter_code
_entity_poly.pdbx_strand_id
1 'polypeptide(L)'
;MNTQQTKQSLAWGGLLIFFGLVSLLELYFDLSPWVWVAFLAMAGLGTFAIYLTDRTNLPMLIPTYVLWVLAGLISLLLFNWLPDELVPLFVLTAVAVPFLAVYLINRTQWWALIPSYILLGIGLMVTLLTYGWLGDLWVPTFVMFVIAIPFYVVYLRNPVEKWPLIPAGILTIIGLAFLLATGAAQYIVAIALILLGSWLVWKEYAYRL
;
A
#
# COMPACT_ATOMS: atom_id res chain seq x y z
N MET A 1 -10.52 17.58 -34.91
CA MET A 1 -9.75 17.70 -33.66
C MET A 1 -10.72 17.86 -32.51
N ASN A 2 -10.64 16.98 -31.51
CA ASN A 2 -11.69 16.83 -30.49
C ASN A 2 -11.52 17.91 -29.40
N THR A 3 -12.49 18.80 -29.22
CA THR A 3 -12.42 19.96 -28.31
C THR A 3 -12.14 19.59 -26.85
N GLN A 4 -12.44 18.36 -26.43
CA GLN A 4 -12.08 17.84 -25.12
C GLN A 4 -10.59 17.56 -24.95
N GLN A 5 -9.90 17.07 -25.99
CA GLN A 5 -8.46 16.82 -25.94
C GLN A 5 -7.67 18.12 -25.79
N THR A 6 -8.12 19.19 -26.46
CA THR A 6 -7.48 20.52 -26.36
C THR A 6 -7.62 21.12 -24.97
N LYS A 7 -8.79 20.99 -24.32
CA LYS A 7 -8.98 21.47 -22.93
C LYS A 7 -8.13 20.68 -21.93
N GLN A 8 -7.99 19.37 -22.14
CA GLN A 8 -7.19 18.52 -21.28
C GLN A 8 -5.69 18.81 -21.43
N SER A 9 -5.18 18.99 -22.65
CA SER A 9 -3.77 19.36 -22.87
C SER A 9 -3.42 20.74 -22.33
N LEU A 10 -4.35 21.70 -22.41
CA LEU A 10 -4.21 23.02 -21.78
C LEU A 10 -4.14 22.92 -20.25
N ALA A 11 -4.98 22.08 -19.63
CA ALA A 11 -4.95 21.87 -18.18
C ALA A 11 -3.62 21.25 -17.73
N TRP A 12 -3.15 20.21 -18.43
CA TRP A 12 -1.85 19.58 -18.14
C TRP A 12 -0.68 20.55 -18.37
N GLY A 13 -0.70 21.32 -19.45
CA GLY A 13 0.31 22.34 -19.73
C GLY A 13 0.36 23.41 -18.64
N GLY A 14 -0.81 23.90 -18.21
CA GLY A 14 -0.92 24.87 -17.12
C GLY A 14 -0.38 24.34 -15.79
N LEU A 15 -0.70 23.09 -15.44
CA LEU A 15 -0.18 22.43 -14.23
C LEU A 15 1.34 22.30 -14.26
N LEU A 16 1.92 21.89 -15.39
CA LEU A 16 3.37 21.76 -15.55
C LEU A 16 4.09 23.11 -15.44
N ILE A 17 3.53 24.17 -16.03
CA ILE A 17 4.08 25.52 -15.92
C ILE A 17 4.01 25.99 -14.47
N PHE A 18 2.88 25.79 -13.79
CA PHE A 18 2.71 26.16 -12.38
C PHE A 18 3.73 25.44 -11.49
N PHE A 19 3.84 24.11 -11.61
CA PHE A 19 4.82 23.34 -10.84
C PHE A 19 6.26 23.76 -11.16
N GLY A 20 6.59 23.97 -12.43
CA GLY A 20 7.92 24.45 -12.83
C GLY A 20 8.26 25.80 -12.21
N LEU A 21 7.31 26.75 -12.18
CA LEU A 21 7.50 28.04 -11.52
C LEU A 21 7.66 27.90 -10.01
N VAL A 22 6.83 27.09 -9.35
CA VAL A 22 6.96 26.84 -7.90
C VAL A 22 8.29 26.20 -7.56
N SER A 23 8.75 25.21 -8.33
CA SER A 23 10.05 24.57 -8.14
C SER A 23 11.22 25.53 -8.37
N LEU A 24 11.12 26.44 -9.35
CA LEU A 24 12.12 27.51 -9.51
C LEU A 24 12.10 28.46 -8.31
N LEU A 25 10.93 28.86 -7.83
CA LEU A 25 10.83 29.73 -6.65
C LEU A 25 11.43 29.04 -5.42
N GLU A 26 11.17 27.75 -5.20
CA GLU A 26 11.74 26.99 -4.10
C GLU A 26 13.28 26.96 -4.15
N LEU A 27 13.86 26.80 -5.35
CA LEU A 27 15.30 26.80 -5.55
C LEU A 27 15.97 28.13 -5.15
N TYR A 28 15.30 29.27 -5.37
CA TYR A 28 15.88 30.60 -5.12
C TYR A 28 15.45 31.22 -3.78
N PHE A 29 14.26 30.89 -3.28
CA PHE A 29 13.63 31.58 -2.14
C PHE A 29 13.50 30.72 -0.88
N ASP A 30 13.92 29.45 -0.90
CA ASP A 30 13.84 28.52 0.24
C ASP A 30 12.46 28.55 0.90
N LEU A 31 11.44 28.19 0.11
CA LEU A 31 10.04 28.31 0.52
C LEU A 31 9.80 27.53 1.82
N SER A 32 9.15 28.19 2.79
CA SER A 32 8.79 27.53 4.03
C SER A 32 7.89 26.30 3.76
N PRO A 33 8.12 25.15 4.41
CA PRO A 33 7.27 23.98 4.29
C PRO A 33 5.78 24.25 4.60
N TRP A 34 5.47 25.31 5.36
CA TRP A 34 4.10 25.77 5.61
C TRP A 34 3.36 26.19 4.33
N VAL A 35 4.07 26.62 3.28
CA VAL A 35 3.49 26.92 1.97
C VAL A 35 2.92 25.64 1.35
N TRP A 36 3.65 24.52 1.44
CA TRP A 36 3.20 23.21 0.96
C TRP A 36 2.02 22.68 1.78
N VAL A 37 2.03 22.84 3.11
CA VAL A 37 0.89 22.51 3.97
C VAL A 37 -0.36 23.29 3.55
N ALA A 38 -0.23 24.60 3.36
CA ALA A 38 -1.33 25.45 2.92
C ALA A 38 -1.86 25.04 1.54
N PHE A 39 -0.96 24.78 0.58
CA PHE A 39 -1.34 24.34 -0.75
C PHE A 39 -2.10 23.01 -0.73
N LEU A 40 -1.59 22.00 0.00
CA LEU A 40 -2.24 20.70 0.14
C LEU A 40 -3.60 20.80 0.85
N ALA A 41 -3.68 21.59 1.92
CA ALA A 41 -4.93 21.82 2.64
C ALA A 41 -5.99 22.50 1.75
N MET A 42 -5.58 23.52 0.99
CA MET A 42 -6.43 24.24 0.04
C MET A 42 -6.85 23.36 -1.14
N ALA A 43 -5.95 22.55 -1.67
CA ALA A 43 -6.27 21.57 -2.71
C ALA A 43 -7.30 20.55 -2.21
N GLY A 44 -7.12 20.03 -0.99
CA GLY A 44 -8.07 19.13 -0.34
C GLY A 44 -9.43 19.80 -0.10
N LEU A 45 -9.46 21.07 0.30
CA LEU A 45 -10.70 21.86 0.36
C LEU A 45 -11.37 22.00 -1.01
N GLY A 46 -10.60 22.19 -2.07
CA GLY A 46 -11.10 22.25 -3.44
C GLY A 46 -11.76 20.94 -3.87
N THR A 47 -11.11 19.79 -3.65
CA THR A 47 -11.69 18.48 -3.97
C THR A 47 -12.91 18.16 -3.10
N PHE A 48 -12.88 18.59 -1.83
CA PHE A 48 -14.03 18.47 -0.93
C PHE A 48 -15.22 19.33 -1.39
N ALA A 49 -14.97 20.55 -1.88
CA ALA A 49 -16.01 21.42 -2.40
C ALA A 49 -16.70 20.82 -3.65
N ILE A 50 -15.93 20.13 -4.51
CA ILE A 50 -16.49 19.38 -5.64
C ILE A 50 -17.42 18.26 -5.13
N TYR A 51 -17.00 17.51 -4.11
CA TYR A 51 -17.85 16.51 -3.47
C TYR A 51 -19.12 17.11 -2.85
N LEU A 52 -19.04 18.31 -2.27
CA LEU A 52 -20.22 18.99 -1.73
C LEU A 52 -21.22 19.42 -2.81
N THR A 53 -20.74 19.64 -4.03
CA THR A 53 -21.57 19.98 -5.20
C THR A 53 -22.31 18.75 -5.72
N ASP A 54 -21.63 17.59 -5.74
CA ASP A 54 -22.21 16.31 -6.13
C ASP A 54 -21.81 15.20 -5.14
N ARG A 55 -22.69 14.97 -4.15
CA ARG A 55 -22.49 13.97 -3.10
C ARG A 55 -22.56 12.54 -3.61
N THR A 56 -22.96 12.32 -4.85
CA THR A 56 -22.93 10.98 -5.46
C THR A 56 -21.52 10.58 -5.86
N ASN A 57 -20.62 11.56 -6.04
CA ASN A 57 -19.22 11.34 -6.37
C ASN A 57 -18.36 11.02 -5.14
N LEU A 58 -18.70 9.92 -4.46
CA LEU A 58 -17.95 9.38 -3.32
C LEU A 58 -16.45 9.15 -3.58
N PRO A 59 -16.00 8.74 -4.79
CA PRO A 59 -14.58 8.60 -5.07
C PRO A 59 -13.76 9.87 -4.82
N MET A 60 -14.37 11.05 -4.89
CA MET A 60 -13.69 12.34 -4.65
C MET A 60 -13.30 12.56 -3.17
N LEU A 61 -13.84 11.77 -2.24
CA LEU A 61 -13.41 11.78 -0.84
C LEU A 61 -12.03 11.18 -0.66
N ILE A 62 -11.60 10.24 -1.51
CA ILE A 62 -10.27 9.63 -1.45
C ILE A 62 -9.17 10.68 -1.63
N PRO A 63 -9.11 11.47 -2.74
CA PRO A 63 -8.08 12.48 -2.90
C PRO A 63 -8.17 13.58 -1.83
N THR A 64 -9.38 13.98 -1.42
CA THR A 64 -9.58 14.93 -0.31
C THR A 64 -8.89 14.44 0.96
N TYR A 65 -9.17 13.21 1.35
CA TYR A 65 -8.60 12.60 2.55
C TYR A 65 -7.08 12.47 2.45
N VAL A 66 -6.55 11.99 1.31
CA VAL A 66 -5.11 11.84 1.11
C VAL A 66 -4.38 13.19 1.19
N LEU A 67 -4.92 14.24 0.56
CA LEU A 67 -4.33 15.58 0.61
C LEU A 67 -4.25 16.12 2.04
N TRP A 68 -5.30 15.92 2.83
CA TRP A 68 -5.31 16.34 4.23
C TRP A 68 -4.41 15.49 5.12
N VAL A 69 -4.28 14.18 4.86
CA VAL A 69 -3.30 13.33 5.54
C VAL A 69 -1.88 13.82 5.26
N LEU A 70 -1.55 14.18 4.02
CA LEU A 70 -0.22 14.70 3.67
C LEU A 70 0.03 16.09 4.30
N ALA A 71 -0.95 16.98 4.27
CA ALA A 71 -0.85 18.28 4.96
C ALA A 71 -0.65 18.10 6.48
N GLY A 72 -1.40 17.18 7.08
CA GLY A 72 -1.29 16.82 8.49
C GLY A 72 0.06 16.19 8.83
N LEU A 73 0.55 15.26 8.00
CA LEU A 73 1.87 14.65 8.13
C LEU A 73 2.97 15.71 8.17
N ILE A 74 3.00 16.60 7.18
CA ILE A 74 4.02 17.64 7.10
C ILE A 74 3.91 18.53 8.34
N SER A 75 2.70 18.88 8.77
CA SER A 75 2.51 19.65 10.01
C SER A 75 3.06 18.93 11.25
N LEU A 76 2.80 17.63 11.40
CA LEU A 76 3.32 16.81 12.50
C LEU A 76 4.85 16.75 12.52
N LEU A 77 5.47 16.66 11.34
CA LEU A 77 6.92 16.71 11.16
C LEU A 77 7.48 18.09 11.55
N LEU A 78 6.85 19.17 11.12
CA LEU A 78 7.27 20.54 11.46
C LEU A 78 7.19 20.83 12.95
N PHE A 79 6.23 20.24 13.65
CA PHE A 79 6.12 20.34 15.11
C PHE A 79 6.99 19.33 15.87
N ASN A 80 7.70 18.43 15.17
CA ASN A 80 8.47 17.34 15.75
C ASN A 80 7.62 16.45 16.68
N TRP A 81 6.34 16.24 16.33
CA TRP A 81 5.40 15.41 17.09
C TRP A 81 5.37 13.96 16.62
N LEU A 82 5.96 13.69 15.45
CA LEU A 82 6.05 12.36 14.87
C LEU A 82 7.53 12.02 14.66
N PRO A 83 8.07 10.99 15.33
CA PRO A 83 9.41 10.49 15.07
C PRO A 83 9.58 10.06 13.61
N ASP A 84 10.75 10.35 13.03
CA ASP A 84 11.07 10.04 11.63
C ASP A 84 10.88 8.54 11.32
N GLU A 85 11.17 7.67 12.28
CA GLU A 85 10.99 6.22 12.19
C GLU A 85 9.54 5.79 11.98
N LEU A 86 8.58 6.57 12.49
CA LEU A 86 7.15 6.25 12.44
C LEU A 86 6.45 6.89 11.24
N VAL A 87 7.14 7.75 10.49
CA VAL A 87 6.59 8.41 9.29
C VAL A 87 6.05 7.41 8.28
N PRO A 88 6.79 6.35 7.88
CA PRO A 88 6.27 5.41 6.88
C PRO A 88 5.04 4.65 7.39
N LEU A 89 5.06 4.21 8.66
CA LEU A 89 3.93 3.53 9.30
C LEU A 89 2.69 4.43 9.31
N PHE A 90 2.85 5.69 9.73
CA PHE A 90 1.77 6.66 9.79
C PHE A 90 1.17 6.89 8.40
N VAL A 91 1.98 7.23 7.41
CA VAL A 91 1.48 7.57 6.06
C VAL A 91 0.79 6.39 5.41
N LEU A 92 1.41 5.21 5.44
CA LEU A 92 0.86 4.02 4.80
C LEU A 92 -0.44 3.59 5.47
N THR A 93 -0.50 3.63 6.81
CA THR A 93 -1.72 3.30 7.56
C THR A 93 -2.81 4.33 7.31
N ALA A 94 -2.49 5.61 7.36
CA ALA A 94 -3.44 6.68 7.13
C ALA A 94 -4.03 6.60 5.72
N VAL A 95 -3.20 6.42 4.68
CA VAL A 95 -3.64 6.28 3.28
C VAL A 95 -4.41 4.99 3.05
N ALA A 96 -4.21 3.93 3.84
CA ALA A 96 -5.00 2.69 3.75
C ALA A 96 -6.46 2.88 4.19
N VAL A 97 -6.74 3.80 5.12
CA VAL A 97 -8.08 4.05 5.70
C VAL A 97 -9.17 4.29 4.65
N PRO A 98 -9.03 5.21 3.66
CA PRO A 98 -10.10 5.45 2.69
C PRO A 98 -10.44 4.21 1.85
N PHE A 99 -9.45 3.41 1.48
CA PHE A 99 -9.69 2.15 0.75
C PHE A 99 -10.38 1.12 1.63
N LEU A 100 -9.96 1.01 2.89
CA LEU A 100 -10.62 0.14 3.86
C LEU A 100 -12.07 0.59 4.06
N ALA A 101 -12.32 1.89 4.22
CA ALA A 101 -13.66 2.45 4.37
C ALA A 101 -14.56 2.12 3.16
N VAL A 102 -14.07 2.28 1.93
CA VAL A 102 -14.80 1.89 0.71
C VAL A 102 -15.23 0.42 0.77
N TYR A 103 -14.33 -0.47 1.16
CA TYR A 103 -14.63 -1.90 1.30
C TYR A 103 -15.63 -2.18 2.42
N LEU A 104 -15.48 -1.54 3.58
CA LEU A 104 -16.36 -1.74 4.74
C LEU A 104 -17.79 -1.25 4.47
N ILE A 105 -17.93 -0.12 3.78
CA ILE A 105 -19.23 0.47 3.40
C ILE A 105 -19.92 -0.38 2.35
N ASN A 106 -19.20 -0.79 1.30
CA ASN A 106 -19.75 -1.61 0.24
C ASN A 106 -18.84 -2.81 -0.07
N ARG A 107 -19.21 -3.96 0.49
CA ARG A 107 -18.47 -5.21 0.35
C ARG A 107 -18.41 -5.73 -1.09
N THR A 108 -19.21 -5.20 -2.02
CA THR A 108 -19.10 -5.52 -3.44
C THR A 108 -17.90 -4.83 -4.10
N GLN A 109 -17.39 -3.75 -3.51
CA GLN A 109 -16.17 -3.04 -3.92
C GLN A 109 -14.92 -3.74 -3.36
N TRP A 110 -14.77 -5.03 -3.66
CA TRP A 110 -13.69 -5.88 -3.14
C TRP A 110 -12.29 -5.42 -3.57
N TRP A 111 -12.19 -4.70 -4.69
CA TRP A 111 -10.92 -4.17 -5.19
C TRP A 111 -10.22 -3.28 -4.15
N ALA A 112 -10.97 -2.55 -3.32
CA ALA A 112 -10.41 -1.62 -2.34
C ALA A 112 -9.69 -2.33 -1.18
N LEU A 113 -9.96 -3.62 -0.98
CA LEU A 113 -9.24 -4.43 0.00
C LEU A 113 -7.77 -4.63 -0.39
N ILE A 114 -7.47 -4.71 -1.70
CA ILE A 114 -6.11 -4.96 -2.19
C ILE A 114 -5.17 -3.79 -1.80
N PRO A 115 -5.44 -2.51 -2.17
CA PRO A 115 -4.60 -1.39 -1.75
C PRO A 115 -4.51 -1.26 -0.23
N SER A 116 -5.64 -1.39 0.49
CA SER A 116 -5.63 -1.28 1.95
C SER A 116 -4.72 -2.33 2.60
N TYR A 117 -4.82 -3.59 2.19
CA TYR A 117 -4.01 -4.66 2.74
C TYR A 117 -2.52 -4.45 2.45
N ILE A 118 -2.18 -4.09 1.21
CA ILE A 118 -0.78 -3.87 0.82
C ILE A 118 -0.19 -2.70 1.60
N LEU A 119 -0.89 -1.57 1.69
CA LEU A 119 -0.42 -0.40 2.44
C LEU A 119 -0.17 -0.73 3.92
N LEU A 120 -1.10 -1.43 4.56
CA LEU A 120 -0.95 -1.87 5.96
C LEU A 120 0.21 -2.87 6.12
N GLY A 121 0.33 -3.83 5.21
CA GLY A 121 1.41 -4.81 5.22
C GLY A 121 2.79 -4.18 5.05
N ILE A 122 2.93 -3.21 4.14
CA ILE A 122 4.19 -2.46 3.94
C ILE A 122 4.48 -1.56 5.14
N GLY A 123 3.46 -0.90 5.72
CA GLY A 123 3.61 -0.12 6.95
C GLY A 123 4.18 -0.97 8.08
N LEU A 124 3.59 -2.16 8.30
CA LEU A 124 4.10 -3.14 9.26
C LEU A 124 5.54 -3.58 8.92
N MET A 125 5.82 -3.88 7.65
CA MET A 125 7.16 -4.29 7.23
C MET A 125 8.23 -3.26 7.60
N VAL A 126 7.97 -1.98 7.30
CA VAL A 126 8.91 -0.90 7.61
C VAL A 126 9.12 -0.81 9.11
N THR A 127 8.06 -0.91 9.92
CA THR A 127 8.18 -0.97 11.38
C THR A 127 9.04 -2.14 11.85
N LEU A 128 8.84 -3.34 11.29
CA LEU A 128 9.64 -4.51 11.65
C LEU A 128 11.13 -4.33 11.29
N LEU A 129 11.42 -3.69 10.15
CA LEU A 129 12.80 -3.35 9.75
C LEU A 129 13.42 -2.34 10.72
N THR A 130 12.70 -1.27 11.04
CA THR A 130 13.20 -0.20 11.90
C THR A 130 13.55 -0.70 13.31
N TYR A 131 12.78 -1.64 13.86
CA TYR A 131 13.07 -2.26 15.16
C TYR A 131 14.03 -3.46 15.09
N GLY A 132 14.57 -3.78 13.91
CA GLY A 132 15.50 -4.89 13.71
C GLY A 132 14.88 -6.29 13.86
N TRP A 133 13.55 -6.39 13.80
CA TRP A 133 12.82 -7.66 13.86
C TRP A 133 12.73 -8.36 12.49
N LEU A 134 12.91 -7.60 11.41
CA LEU A 134 13.04 -8.10 10.05
C LEU A 134 14.44 -7.73 9.52
N GLY A 135 15.17 -8.70 8.98
CA GLY A 135 16.44 -8.43 8.30
C GLY A 135 16.25 -8.05 6.84
N ASP A 136 17.15 -7.26 6.28
CA ASP A 136 17.07 -6.75 4.89
C ASP A 136 16.87 -7.86 3.83
N LEU A 137 17.51 -9.01 4.03
CA LEU A 137 17.39 -10.17 3.15
C LEU A 137 15.97 -10.73 3.08
N TRP A 138 15.15 -10.51 4.13
CA TRP A 138 13.77 -10.99 4.21
C TRP A 138 12.75 -10.03 3.61
N VAL A 139 13.16 -8.79 3.28
CA VAL A 139 12.27 -7.76 2.73
C VAL A 139 11.62 -8.21 1.43
N PRO A 140 12.35 -8.72 0.41
CA PRO A 140 11.71 -9.15 -0.84
C PRO A 140 10.69 -10.27 -0.60
N THR A 141 11.03 -11.25 0.24
CA THR A 141 10.11 -12.32 0.63
C THR A 141 8.84 -11.76 1.27
N PHE A 142 8.98 -10.87 2.24
CA PHE A 142 7.86 -10.27 2.96
C PHE A 142 6.94 -9.50 2.00
N VAL A 143 7.49 -8.62 1.15
CA VAL A 143 6.71 -7.84 0.18
C VAL A 143 5.94 -8.76 -0.77
N MET A 144 6.58 -9.78 -1.32
CA MET A 144 5.92 -10.70 -2.26
C MET A 144 4.73 -11.41 -1.62
N PHE A 145 4.86 -11.90 -0.39
CA PHE A 145 3.75 -12.55 0.31
C PHE A 145 2.64 -11.56 0.71
N VAL A 146 3.00 -10.36 1.16
CA VAL A 146 2.01 -9.31 1.45
C VAL A 146 1.18 -8.97 0.21
N ILE A 147 1.79 -8.89 -0.96
CA ILE A 147 1.04 -8.61 -2.19
C ILE A 147 0.25 -9.84 -2.66
N ALA A 148 0.74 -11.06 -2.45
CA ALA A 148 0.05 -12.28 -2.86
C ALA A 148 -1.25 -12.55 -2.09
N ILE A 149 -1.26 -12.31 -0.78
CA ILE A 149 -2.39 -12.60 0.12
C ILE A 149 -3.72 -11.99 -0.36
N PRO A 150 -3.83 -10.68 -0.67
CA PRO A 150 -5.11 -10.10 -1.05
C PRO A 150 -5.64 -10.71 -2.36
N PHE A 151 -4.79 -11.14 -3.30
CA PHE A 151 -5.25 -11.86 -4.50
C PHE A 151 -5.82 -13.24 -4.16
N TYR A 152 -5.21 -13.99 -3.24
CA TYR A 152 -5.81 -15.23 -2.73
C TYR A 152 -7.15 -14.98 -2.05
N VAL A 153 -7.26 -13.92 -1.25
CA VAL A 153 -8.52 -13.53 -0.60
C VAL A 153 -9.59 -13.22 -1.65
N VAL A 154 -9.26 -12.52 -2.74
CA VAL A 154 -10.21 -12.27 -3.85
C VAL A 154 -10.65 -13.59 -4.49
N TYR A 155 -9.73 -14.49 -4.82
CA TYR A 155 -10.06 -15.79 -5.41
C TYR A 155 -10.95 -16.64 -4.49
N LEU A 156 -10.62 -16.72 -3.20
CA LEU A 156 -11.41 -17.49 -2.23
C LEU A 156 -12.84 -16.94 -2.08
N ARG A 157 -13.03 -15.65 -2.33
CA ARG A 157 -14.34 -15.01 -2.26
C ARG A 157 -15.20 -15.24 -3.48
N ASN A 158 -14.59 -15.35 -4.66
CA ASN A 158 -15.29 -15.71 -5.90
C ASN A 158 -14.43 -16.66 -6.74
N PRO A 159 -14.47 -17.97 -6.47
CA PRO A 159 -13.59 -18.95 -7.12
C PRO A 159 -13.92 -19.17 -8.61
N VAL A 160 -15.05 -18.62 -9.09
CA VAL A 160 -15.38 -18.60 -10.51
C VAL A 160 -14.39 -17.71 -11.27
N GLU A 161 -13.96 -16.61 -10.65
CA GLU A 161 -13.01 -15.65 -11.22
C GLU A 161 -11.58 -16.13 -10.94
N LYS A 162 -10.95 -16.75 -11.94
CA LYS A 162 -9.60 -17.32 -11.81
C LYS A 162 -8.46 -16.32 -11.99
N TRP A 163 -8.74 -15.12 -12.49
CA TRP A 163 -7.72 -14.11 -12.76
C TRP A 163 -6.81 -13.78 -11.55
N PRO A 164 -7.25 -13.79 -10.26
CA PRO A 164 -6.36 -13.48 -9.13
C PRO A 164 -5.33 -14.57 -8.85
N LEU A 165 -5.56 -15.81 -9.30
CA LEU A 165 -4.62 -16.92 -9.08
C LEU A 165 -3.29 -16.70 -9.79
N ILE A 166 -3.30 -16.03 -10.94
CA ILE A 166 -2.10 -15.76 -11.71
C ILE A 166 -1.14 -14.83 -10.93
N PRO A 167 -1.53 -13.60 -10.53
CA PRO A 167 -0.66 -12.76 -9.71
C PRO A 167 -0.35 -13.41 -8.36
N ALA A 168 -1.33 -14.04 -7.69
CA ALA A 168 -1.08 -14.71 -6.41
C ALA A 168 -0.01 -15.81 -6.52
N GLY A 169 -0.11 -16.66 -7.55
CA GLY A 169 0.83 -17.75 -7.79
C GLY A 169 2.22 -17.25 -8.18
N ILE A 170 2.32 -16.28 -9.09
CA ILE A 170 3.61 -15.69 -9.51
C ILE A 170 4.30 -15.05 -8.30
N LEU A 171 3.60 -14.21 -7.54
CA LEU A 171 4.16 -13.55 -6.36
C LEU A 171 4.57 -14.55 -5.29
N THR A 172 3.79 -15.62 -5.09
CA THR A 172 4.14 -16.69 -4.14
C THR A 172 5.40 -17.43 -4.58
N ILE A 173 5.53 -17.78 -5.85
CA ILE A 173 6.73 -18.45 -6.37
C ILE A 173 7.96 -17.56 -6.22
N ILE A 174 7.86 -16.27 -6.54
CA ILE A 174 8.94 -15.30 -6.37
C ILE A 174 9.29 -15.12 -4.88
N GLY A 175 8.29 -14.99 -4.01
CA GLY A 175 8.49 -14.90 -2.56
C GLY A 175 9.19 -16.12 -1.98
N LEU A 176 8.80 -17.32 -2.44
CA LEU A 176 9.48 -18.58 -2.12
C LEU A 176 10.91 -18.61 -2.64
N ALA A 177 11.18 -18.14 -3.86
CA ALA A 177 12.53 -18.07 -4.40
C ALA A 177 13.44 -17.16 -3.55
N PHE A 178 12.95 -15.98 -3.14
CA PHE A 178 13.68 -15.11 -2.21
C PHE A 178 13.86 -15.77 -0.84
N LEU A 179 12.84 -16.46 -0.32
CA LEU A 179 12.93 -17.19 0.95
C LEU A 179 14.01 -18.27 0.92
N LEU A 180 14.14 -18.99 -0.20
CA LEU A 180 15.21 -19.98 -0.35
C LEU A 180 16.59 -19.32 -0.43
N ALA A 181 16.68 -18.14 -1.07
CA ALA A 181 17.91 -17.37 -1.20
C ALA A 181 18.44 -16.78 0.12
N THR A 182 17.59 -16.58 1.14
CA THR A 182 18.03 -16.10 2.47
C THR A 182 18.77 -17.16 3.29
N GLY A 183 18.97 -18.37 2.76
CA GLY A 183 19.51 -19.51 3.50
C GLY A 183 18.47 -20.23 4.35
N ALA A 184 17.22 -19.73 4.40
CA ALA A 184 16.11 -20.38 5.11
C ALA A 184 15.76 -21.74 4.53
N ALA A 185 16.16 -22.02 3.28
CA ALA A 185 16.03 -23.33 2.64
C ALA A 185 16.57 -24.48 3.52
N GLN A 186 17.67 -24.25 4.23
CA GLN A 186 18.28 -25.27 5.09
C GLN A 186 17.34 -25.66 6.25
N TYR A 187 16.68 -24.67 6.86
CA TYR A 187 15.70 -24.89 7.93
C TYR A 187 14.39 -25.46 7.39
N ILE A 188 13.91 -25.00 6.22
CA ILE A 188 12.67 -25.49 5.59
C ILE A 188 12.81 -26.97 5.20
N VAL A 189 13.93 -27.37 4.60
CA VAL A 189 14.23 -28.77 4.28
C VAL A 189 14.31 -29.60 5.55
N ALA A 190 14.96 -29.11 6.60
CA ALA A 190 15.03 -29.81 7.88
C ALA A 190 13.64 -30.01 8.51
N ILE A 191 12.80 -28.97 8.55
CA ILE A 191 11.43 -29.05 9.06
C ILE A 191 10.58 -30.02 8.22
N ALA A 192 10.69 -29.96 6.89
CA ALA A 192 9.97 -30.86 6.00
C ALA A 192 10.36 -32.33 6.23
N LEU A 193 11.65 -32.62 6.40
CA LEU A 193 12.16 -33.95 6.75
C LEU A 193 11.66 -34.42 8.12
N ILE A 194 11.64 -33.54 9.12
CA ILE A 194 11.11 -33.85 10.47
C ILE A 194 9.62 -34.19 10.39
N LEU A 195 8.82 -33.39 9.69
CA LEU A 195 7.38 -33.63 9.55
C LEU A 195 7.08 -34.89 8.73
N LEU A 196 7.78 -35.13 7.62
CA LEU A 196 7.66 -36.35 6.82
C LEU A 196 8.06 -37.60 7.62
N GLY A 197 9.17 -37.54 8.34
CA GLY A 197 9.60 -38.63 9.23
C GLY A 197 8.58 -38.90 10.33
N SER A 198 8.07 -37.86 10.98
CA SER A 198 7.04 -37.97 12.02
C SER A 198 5.74 -38.56 11.46
N TRP A 199 5.32 -38.15 10.26
CA TRP A 199 4.14 -38.68 9.60
C TRP A 199 4.28 -40.16 9.21
N LEU A 200 5.44 -40.57 8.69
CA LEU A 200 5.73 -41.97 8.36
C LEU A 200 5.67 -42.87 9.60
N VAL A 201 6.28 -42.45 10.71
CA VAL A 201 6.23 -43.17 11.98
C VAL A 201 4.79 -43.28 12.48
N TRP A 202 4.04 -42.17 12.46
CA TRP A 202 2.65 -42.18 12.90
C TRP A 202 1.77 -43.08 12.05
N LYS A 203 1.94 -43.04 10.72
CA LYS A 203 1.23 -43.92 9.79
C LYS A 203 1.50 -45.39 10.12
N GLU A 204 2.76 -45.77 10.34
CA GLU A 204 3.13 -47.16 10.66
C GLU A 204 2.55 -47.62 12.02
N TYR A 205 2.47 -46.74 13.02
CA TYR A 205 1.80 -47.04 14.29
C TYR A 205 0.27 -47.15 14.15
N ALA A 206 -0.36 -46.32 13.31
CA ALA A 206 -1.80 -46.31 13.11
C ALA A 206 -2.33 -47.52 12.31
N TYR A 207 -1.51 -48.13 11.44
CA TYR A 207 -1.87 -49.35 10.70
C TYR A 207 -1.70 -50.64 11.51
N ARG A 208 -1.04 -50.58 12.67
CA ARG A 208 -0.77 -51.75 13.54
C ARG A 208 -1.74 -51.88 14.73
N LEU A 209 -2.70 -50.96 14.85
CA LEU A 209 -3.82 -50.99 15.81
C LEU A 209 -5.11 -51.42 15.09
#